data_AF-A0A356BDM8-F1
#
_entry.id   AF-A0A356BDM8-F1
#
_cell.length_a   1.000
_cell.length_b   1.000
_cell.length_c   1.000
_cell.angle_alpha   90.00
_cell.angle_beta   90.00
_cell.angle_gamma   90.00
#
_symmetry.space_group_name_H-M   'P 1'
#
loop_
_entity.id
_entity.type
_entity.pdbx_description
1 polymer ?
#
loop_
_entity_poly.entity_id
_entity_poly.type
_entity_poly.pdbx_seq_one_letter_code
_entity_poly.pdbx_strand_id
1 'polypeptide(L)'
;SSAGAWRFACFAQADPVAASKRFCQAYSHITYPKYADTALISEISARIIDDVFPSATEVQQVLDNPNIKLSLVVAKAQRISSARHRLLQAGALTLAAGANLVSRRHLRHFFERVLFHVAGEMSPFHNAGTLPTRHVELTTANLKQAVLASGSIPMVLNPVENIAGAGPGLYYDGGVTDYHFDLPFSNEGLVLYPHFYPYLTPGWFDKALKWRKANPAHLHNVVLLCPSPSWVQSLPYGKIPDRNDFKLPDSSRINYWQTVIQRSEELADAMHQGKFTLEAL
;
A
#
# COMPACT_ATOMS: atom_id res chain seq x y z
N SER A 1 2.15 0.52 -2.50
CA SER A 1 2.43 0.94 -1.11
C SER A 1 1.19 0.69 -0.25
N SER A 2 1.24 1.05 1.04
CA SER A 2 0.19 0.85 2.05
C SER A 2 -0.34 -0.59 2.12
N ALA A 3 -1.55 -0.81 2.65
CA ALA A 3 -2.20 -2.13 2.66
C ALA A 3 -2.35 -2.75 1.26
N GLY A 4 -2.30 -1.93 0.20
CA GLY A 4 -2.21 -2.42 -1.18
C GLY A 4 -0.97 -3.28 -1.43
N ALA A 5 0.17 -2.96 -0.81
CA ALA A 5 1.39 -3.77 -0.87
C ALA A 5 1.18 -5.19 -0.33
N TRP A 6 0.40 -5.33 0.75
CA TRP A 6 0.09 -6.64 1.35
C TRP A 6 -0.72 -7.50 0.39
N ARG A 7 -1.70 -6.90 -0.29
CA ARG A 7 -2.48 -7.55 -1.36
C ARG A 7 -1.62 -7.94 -2.55
N PHE A 8 -0.77 -7.05 -3.06
CA PHE A 8 0.09 -7.35 -4.22
C PHE A 8 1.15 -8.41 -3.91
N ALA A 9 1.60 -8.50 -2.64
CA ALA A 9 2.47 -9.59 -2.20
C ALA A 9 1.77 -10.96 -2.27
N CYS A 10 0.44 -11.01 -2.12
CA CYS A 10 -0.35 -12.23 -2.36
C CYS A 10 -0.36 -12.61 -3.84
N PHE A 11 -0.50 -11.63 -4.75
CA PHE A 11 -0.51 -11.89 -6.19
C PHE A 11 0.82 -12.46 -6.70
N ALA A 12 1.92 -12.16 -6.03
CA ALA A 12 3.23 -12.70 -6.38
C ALA A 12 3.48 -14.14 -5.88
N GLN A 13 2.57 -14.74 -5.10
CA GLN A 13 2.70 -16.15 -4.71
C GLN A 13 2.30 -17.10 -5.86
N ALA A 14 2.63 -18.39 -5.73
CA ALA A 14 2.32 -19.38 -6.76
C ALA A 14 0.80 -19.61 -6.93
N ASP A 15 0.06 -19.59 -5.82
CA ASP A 15 -1.42 -19.57 -5.81
C ASP A 15 -1.93 -18.22 -5.29
N PRO A 16 -2.09 -17.22 -6.18
CA PRO A 16 -2.51 -15.88 -5.79
C PRO A 16 -3.95 -15.83 -5.27
N VAL A 17 -4.80 -16.79 -5.64
CA VAL A 17 -6.20 -16.86 -5.19
C VAL A 17 -6.24 -17.32 -3.74
N ALA A 18 -5.55 -18.41 -3.40
CA ALA A 18 -5.48 -18.88 -2.02
C ALA A 18 -4.81 -17.85 -1.11
N ALA A 19 -3.73 -17.22 -1.55
CA ALA A 19 -3.04 -16.16 -0.80
C ALA A 19 -3.96 -14.97 -0.53
N SER A 20 -4.70 -14.51 -1.56
CA SER A 20 -5.65 -13.40 -1.42
C SER A 20 -6.81 -13.75 -0.48
N LYS A 21 -7.29 -15.00 -0.49
CA LYS A 21 -8.33 -15.46 0.46
C LYS A 21 -7.83 -15.44 1.90
N ARG A 22 -6.61 -15.96 2.18
CA ARG A 22 -6.00 -15.88 3.51
C ARG A 22 -5.87 -14.44 3.99
N PHE A 23 -5.33 -13.57 3.13
CA PHE A 23 -5.20 -12.15 3.43
C PHE A 23 -6.53 -11.49 3.73
N CYS A 24 -7.52 -11.69 2.86
CA CYS A 24 -8.85 -11.11 3.02
C CYS A 24 -9.48 -11.56 4.33
N GLN A 25 -9.43 -12.87 4.64
CA GLN A 25 -9.94 -13.43 5.88
C GLN A 25 -9.26 -12.83 7.10
N ALA A 26 -7.92 -12.82 7.14
CA ALA A 26 -7.16 -12.27 8.26
C ALA A 26 -7.44 -10.77 8.45
N TYR A 27 -7.39 -9.99 7.36
CA TYR A 27 -7.53 -8.54 7.41
C TYR A 27 -8.95 -8.09 7.76
N SER A 28 -9.98 -8.77 7.25
CA SER A 28 -11.36 -8.38 7.51
C SER A 28 -11.83 -8.71 8.92
N HIS A 29 -11.24 -9.73 9.55
CA HIS A 29 -11.58 -10.22 10.88
C HIS A 29 -10.72 -9.64 12.00
N ILE A 30 -9.76 -8.75 11.69
CA ILE A 30 -8.93 -8.08 12.70
C ILE A 30 -9.83 -7.47 13.77
N THR A 31 -9.53 -7.72 15.03
CA THR A 31 -10.13 -7.00 16.17
C THR A 31 -9.01 -6.43 17.03
N TYR A 32 -9.28 -5.32 17.70
CA TYR A 32 -8.33 -4.68 18.60
C TYR A 32 -8.92 -4.66 20.01
N PRO A 33 -8.16 -5.11 21.03
CA PRO A 33 -8.59 -4.95 22.42
C PRO A 33 -8.87 -3.48 22.74
N LYS A 34 -9.82 -3.24 23.65
CA LYS A 34 -10.10 -1.88 24.11
C LYS A 34 -8.81 -1.28 24.68
N TYR A 35 -8.47 -0.08 24.21
CA TYR A 35 -7.22 0.63 24.57
C TYR A 35 -5.92 -0.02 24.08
N ALA A 36 -5.97 -0.84 23.01
CA ALA A 36 -4.77 -1.34 22.36
C ALA A 36 -3.82 -0.18 22.02
N ASP A 37 -2.58 -0.29 22.47
CA ASP A 37 -1.54 0.66 22.15
C ASP A 37 -0.95 0.40 20.76
N THR A 38 -0.08 1.29 20.30
CA THR A 38 0.57 1.18 19.00
C THR A 38 1.39 -0.11 18.87
N ALA A 39 1.97 -0.62 19.96
CA ALA A 39 2.77 -1.84 19.93
C ALA A 39 1.89 -3.06 19.66
N LEU A 40 0.78 -3.20 20.39
CA LEU A 40 -0.17 -4.29 20.20
C LEU A 40 -0.85 -4.23 18.82
N ILE A 41 -1.21 -3.03 18.34
CA ILE A 41 -1.75 -2.86 16.98
C ILE A 41 -0.74 -3.31 15.92
N SER A 42 0.54 -3.05 16.15
CA SER A 42 1.63 -3.48 15.26
C SER A 42 1.84 -4.97 15.28
N GLU A 43 1.80 -5.60 16.45
CA GLU A 43 1.89 -7.05 16.60
C GLU A 43 0.72 -7.77 15.89
N ILE A 44 -0.51 -7.28 16.10
CA ILE A 44 -1.70 -7.79 15.38
C ILE A 44 -1.52 -7.65 13.87
N SER A 45 -1.00 -6.52 13.41
CA SER A 45 -0.78 -6.28 11.98
C SER A 45 0.32 -7.16 11.39
N ALA A 46 1.38 -7.43 12.16
CA ALA A 46 2.44 -8.34 11.76
C ALA A 46 1.94 -9.78 11.59
N ARG A 47 1.02 -10.23 12.46
CA ARG A 47 0.37 -11.55 12.34
C ARG A 47 -0.40 -11.73 11.03
N ILE A 48 -0.99 -10.67 10.47
CA ILE A 48 -1.62 -10.74 9.14
C ILE A 48 -0.58 -11.07 8.07
N ILE A 49 0.62 -10.52 8.17
CA ILE A 49 1.72 -10.81 7.25
C ILE A 49 2.21 -12.25 7.43
N ASP A 50 2.16 -12.78 8.66
CA ASP A 50 2.41 -14.19 8.93
C ASP A 50 1.33 -15.09 8.29
N ASP A 51 0.05 -14.70 8.31
CA ASP A 51 -1.03 -15.45 7.65
C ASP A 51 -0.91 -15.44 6.11
N VAL A 52 -0.40 -14.33 5.54
CA VAL A 52 -0.08 -14.24 4.11
C VAL A 52 1.10 -15.15 3.76
N PHE A 53 2.12 -15.21 4.63
CA PHE A 53 3.35 -15.99 4.47
C PHE A 53 3.52 -17.02 5.60
N PRO A 54 2.70 -18.10 5.59
CA PRO A 54 2.65 -19.06 6.68
C PRO A 54 3.94 -19.88 6.80
N SER A 55 4.71 -20.01 5.72
CA SER A 55 6.01 -20.66 5.72
C SER A 55 7.05 -19.93 4.87
N ALA A 56 8.31 -20.37 4.94
CA ALA A 56 9.36 -19.89 4.05
C ALA A 56 9.07 -20.19 2.56
N THR A 57 8.21 -21.18 2.28
CA THR A 57 7.83 -21.55 0.91
C THR A 57 7.12 -20.40 0.20
N GLU A 58 6.13 -19.77 0.83
CA GLU A 58 5.39 -18.65 0.21
C GLU A 58 6.28 -17.43 0.00
N VAL A 59 7.26 -17.22 0.89
CA VAL A 59 8.28 -16.18 0.71
C VAL A 59 9.12 -16.48 -0.53
N GLN A 60 9.61 -17.70 -0.66
CA GLN A 60 10.44 -18.12 -1.80
C GLN A 60 9.65 -18.05 -3.12
N GLN A 61 8.38 -18.45 -3.13
CA GLN A 61 7.51 -18.34 -4.29
C GLN A 61 7.40 -16.91 -4.84
N VAL A 62 7.36 -15.90 -3.96
CA VAL A 62 7.34 -14.49 -4.38
C VAL A 62 8.65 -14.08 -5.04
N LEU A 63 9.79 -14.51 -4.49
CA LEU A 63 11.11 -14.17 -5.02
C LEU A 63 11.38 -14.85 -6.36
N ASP A 64 10.92 -16.09 -6.52
CA ASP A 64 11.15 -16.91 -7.70
C ASP A 64 10.04 -16.81 -8.75
N ASN A 65 9.00 -15.99 -8.52
CA ASN A 65 7.85 -15.92 -9.41
C ASN A 65 8.31 -15.52 -10.83
N PRO A 66 8.07 -16.34 -11.86
CA PRO A 66 8.58 -16.09 -13.20
C PRO A 66 7.90 -14.91 -13.89
N ASN A 67 6.63 -14.62 -13.53
CA ASN A 67 5.78 -13.69 -14.26
C ASN A 67 5.52 -12.39 -13.49
N ILE A 68 5.45 -12.44 -12.16
CA ILE A 68 5.08 -11.31 -11.31
C ILE A 68 6.30 -10.91 -10.47
N LYS A 69 6.98 -9.85 -10.90
CA LYS A 69 8.13 -9.28 -10.18
C LYS A 69 7.66 -8.21 -9.20
N LEU A 70 7.55 -8.60 -7.93
CA LEU A 70 7.06 -7.70 -6.88
C LEU A 70 8.01 -6.51 -6.68
N SER A 71 7.45 -5.31 -6.68
CA SER A 71 8.13 -4.07 -6.25
C SER A 71 7.34 -3.41 -5.13
N LEU A 72 8.02 -3.00 -4.06
CA LEU A 72 7.44 -2.36 -2.89
C LEU A 72 8.13 -1.03 -2.63
N VAL A 73 7.34 -0.03 -2.24
CA VAL A 73 7.89 1.26 -1.78
C VAL A 73 7.67 1.36 -0.28
N VAL A 74 8.73 1.74 0.44
CA VAL A 74 8.75 1.98 1.88
C VAL A 74 9.38 3.35 2.13
N ALA A 75 8.86 4.09 3.11
CA ALA A 75 9.42 5.39 3.48
C ALA A 75 10.37 5.23 4.67
N LYS A 76 11.68 5.43 4.46
CA LYS A 76 12.67 5.45 5.56
C LYS A 76 12.73 6.83 6.18
N ALA A 77 12.52 6.91 7.49
CA ALA A 77 12.55 8.17 8.21
C ALA A 77 13.96 8.75 8.29
N GLN A 78 14.08 10.05 8.05
CA GLN A 78 15.32 10.81 8.05
C GLN A 78 15.28 11.93 9.09
N ARG A 79 16.44 12.26 9.67
CA ARG A 79 16.63 13.43 10.55
C ARG A 79 15.60 13.49 11.67
N ILE A 80 14.82 14.57 11.74
CA ILE A 80 13.80 14.77 12.78
C ILE A 80 12.69 13.72 12.74
N SER A 81 12.40 13.14 11.56
CA SER A 81 11.41 12.06 11.43
C SER A 81 11.90 10.74 12.04
N SER A 82 13.21 10.59 12.28
CA SER A 82 13.78 9.42 12.95
C SER A 82 13.60 9.45 14.48
N ALA A 83 12.96 10.50 15.03
CA ALA A 83 12.66 10.58 16.45
C ALA A 83 11.66 9.49 16.88
N ARG A 84 11.89 8.90 18.06
CA ARG A 84 11.01 7.85 18.63
C ARG A 84 9.88 8.42 19.47
N HIS A 85 10.06 9.63 20.01
CA HIS A 85 9.07 10.26 20.87
C HIS A 85 7.85 10.72 20.06
N ARG A 86 6.64 10.34 20.50
CA ARG A 86 5.38 10.58 19.77
C ARG A 86 5.13 12.05 19.43
N LEU A 87 5.46 12.98 20.33
CA LEU A 87 5.32 14.42 20.04
C LEU A 87 6.29 14.92 18.98
N LEU A 88 7.52 14.38 18.97
CA LEU A 88 8.52 14.74 17.96
C LEU A 88 8.14 14.16 16.59
N GLN A 89 7.58 12.94 16.55
CA GLN A 89 7.03 12.37 15.32
C GLN A 89 5.86 13.20 14.78
N ALA A 90 4.93 13.62 15.65
CA ALA A 90 3.83 14.48 15.25
C ALA A 90 4.33 15.83 14.70
N GLY A 91 5.32 16.45 15.36
CA GLY A 91 5.99 17.65 14.88
C GLY A 91 6.68 17.45 13.53
N ALA A 92 7.42 16.35 13.37
CA ALA A 92 8.10 15.99 12.12
C ALA A 92 7.11 15.79 10.97
N LEU A 93 6.00 15.10 11.20
CA LEU A 93 4.94 14.90 10.20
C LEU A 93 4.27 16.23 9.82
N THR A 94 4.07 17.12 10.78
CA THR A 94 3.51 18.46 10.52
C THR A 94 4.45 19.29 9.65
N LEU A 95 5.75 19.30 9.97
CA LEU A 95 6.77 19.95 9.16
C LEU A 95 6.88 19.34 7.77
N ALA A 96 6.82 18.01 7.66
CA ALA A 96 6.83 17.31 6.37
C ALA A 96 5.60 17.68 5.52
N ALA A 97 4.42 17.77 6.14
CA ALA A 97 3.19 18.22 5.46
C ALA A 97 3.32 19.67 4.95
N GLY A 98 3.86 20.58 5.76
CA GLY A 98 4.12 21.96 5.36
C GLY A 98 5.15 22.06 4.23
N ALA A 99 6.24 21.30 4.30
CA ALA A 99 7.24 21.23 3.25
C ALA A 99 6.67 20.66 1.94
N ASN A 100 5.84 19.62 2.05
CA ASN A 100 5.11 19.01 0.95
C ASN A 100 4.12 19.97 0.28
N LEU A 101 3.45 20.83 1.05
CA LEU A 101 2.55 21.85 0.53
C LEU A 101 3.26 22.80 -0.43
N VAL A 102 4.51 23.18 -0.11
CA VAL A 102 5.36 23.98 -1.00
C VAL A 102 5.82 23.16 -2.20
N SER A 103 6.34 21.95 -1.98
CA SER A 103 6.71 21.02 -3.06
C SER A 103 6.94 19.59 -2.53
N ARG A 104 6.45 18.57 -3.26
CA ARG A 104 6.73 17.15 -2.95
C ARG A 104 8.21 16.85 -2.79
N ARG A 105 9.07 17.50 -3.58
CA ARG A 105 10.53 17.26 -3.55
C ARG A 105 11.13 17.51 -2.17
N HIS A 106 10.51 18.35 -1.33
CA HIS A 106 11.01 18.66 0.01
C HIS A 106 10.76 17.53 1.02
N LEU A 107 9.92 16.54 0.69
CA LEU A 107 9.80 15.32 1.50
C LEU A 107 11.14 14.60 1.68
N ARG A 108 12.10 14.79 0.75
CA ARG A 108 13.48 14.28 0.84
C ARG A 108 14.21 14.64 2.14
N HIS A 109 13.78 15.70 2.82
CA HIS A 109 14.39 16.14 4.08
C HIS A 109 13.88 15.35 5.29
N PHE A 110 12.79 14.61 5.13
CA PHE A 110 12.07 13.89 6.17
C PHE A 110 12.03 12.38 5.91
N PHE A 111 12.04 11.98 4.64
CA PHE A 111 11.95 10.59 4.22
C PHE A 111 12.86 10.32 3.01
N GLU A 112 13.50 9.15 3.02
CA GLU A 112 14.15 8.53 1.85
C GLU A 112 13.19 7.47 1.31
N ARG A 113 12.95 7.49 0.00
CA ARG A 113 12.15 6.46 -0.67
C ARG A 113 13.01 5.19 -0.77
N VAL A 114 12.51 4.06 -0.32
CA VAL A 114 13.19 2.76 -0.47
C VAL A 114 12.35 1.89 -1.40
N LEU A 115 12.88 1.59 -2.57
CA LEU A 115 12.29 0.68 -3.55
C LEU A 115 12.88 -0.71 -3.33
N PHE A 116 12.08 -1.59 -2.73
CA PHE A 116 12.37 -3.01 -2.69
C PHE A 116 11.92 -3.66 -3.99
N HIS A 117 12.76 -4.49 -4.60
CA HIS A 117 12.44 -5.19 -5.85
C HIS A 117 13.03 -6.60 -5.86
N VAL A 118 12.38 -7.52 -6.59
CA VAL A 118 12.99 -8.85 -6.85
C VAL A 118 14.28 -8.67 -7.66
N ALA A 119 15.27 -9.54 -7.41
CA ALA A 119 16.54 -9.54 -8.15
C ALA A 119 16.36 -9.96 -9.62
N GLY A 120 17.32 -9.59 -10.46
CA GLY A 120 17.39 -9.98 -11.88
C GLY A 120 17.17 -8.82 -12.84
N GLU A 121 15.96 -8.28 -12.89
CA GLU A 121 15.62 -7.16 -13.80
C GLU A 121 15.46 -5.83 -13.06
N MET A 122 15.87 -4.76 -13.73
CA MET A 122 15.70 -3.41 -13.21
C MET A 122 14.22 -3.06 -13.14
N SER A 123 13.71 -2.78 -11.93
CA SER A 123 12.32 -2.35 -11.73
C SER A 123 12.00 -1.15 -12.65
N PRO A 124 10.82 -1.10 -13.29
CA PRO A 124 10.42 0.08 -14.08
C PRO A 124 10.43 1.38 -13.27
N PHE A 125 10.36 1.26 -11.93
CA PHE A 125 10.41 2.37 -11.00
C PHE A 125 11.83 2.77 -10.56
N HIS A 126 12.88 2.19 -11.15
CA HIS A 126 14.26 2.37 -10.71
C HIS A 126 14.66 3.85 -10.70
N ASN A 127 14.46 4.54 -11.82
CA ASN A 127 14.78 5.96 -11.94
C ASN A 127 13.54 6.86 -11.80
N ALA A 128 12.42 6.31 -11.35
CA ALA A 128 11.15 7.02 -11.33
C ALA A 128 10.98 7.88 -10.07
N GLY A 129 10.36 9.05 -10.26
CA GLY A 129 9.94 9.94 -9.18
C GLY A 129 10.90 11.09 -8.91
N THR A 130 10.56 11.91 -7.90
CA THR A 130 11.29 13.15 -7.56
C THR A 130 12.06 13.07 -6.25
N LEU A 131 11.97 11.93 -5.57
CA LEU A 131 12.58 11.70 -4.27
C LEU A 131 13.84 10.85 -4.41
N PRO A 132 14.88 11.11 -3.59
CA PRO A 132 16.03 10.21 -3.48
C PRO A 132 15.54 8.80 -3.19
N THR A 133 15.93 7.86 -4.04
CA THR A 133 15.49 6.46 -3.96
C THR A 133 16.68 5.57 -3.67
N ARG A 134 16.54 4.73 -2.65
CA ARG A 134 17.42 3.60 -2.38
C ARG A 134 16.80 2.34 -2.96
N HIS A 135 17.59 1.57 -3.68
CA HIS A 135 17.20 0.27 -4.21
C HIS A 135 17.69 -0.82 -3.28
N VAL A 136 16.82 -1.77 -2.95
CA VAL A 136 17.13 -2.90 -2.09
C VAL A 136 16.52 -4.15 -2.72
N GLU A 137 17.34 -5.17 -2.94
CA GLU A 137 16.82 -6.45 -3.42
C GLU A 137 15.98 -7.15 -2.34
N LEU A 138 14.86 -7.72 -2.76
CA LEU A 138 14.03 -8.56 -1.92
C LEU A 138 14.74 -9.90 -1.72
N THR A 139 14.79 -10.32 -0.47
CA THR A 139 15.38 -11.58 -0.02
C THR A 139 14.44 -12.23 0.98
N THR A 140 14.70 -13.50 1.29
CA THR A 140 13.95 -14.22 2.33
C THR A 140 14.05 -13.53 3.69
N ALA A 141 15.15 -12.79 3.95
CA ALA A 141 15.38 -12.08 5.21
C ALA A 141 14.59 -10.76 5.33
N ASN A 142 14.17 -10.13 4.22
CA ASN A 142 13.56 -8.80 4.26
C ASN A 142 12.15 -8.72 3.65
N LEU A 143 11.65 -9.73 2.92
CA LEU A 143 10.36 -9.65 2.22
C LEU A 143 9.22 -9.29 3.19
N LYS A 144 9.05 -10.07 4.27
CA LYS A 144 7.99 -9.82 5.25
C LYS A 144 8.14 -8.46 5.93
N GLN A 145 9.38 -8.06 6.22
CA GLN A 145 9.68 -6.75 6.82
C GLN A 145 9.29 -5.60 5.89
N ALA A 146 9.64 -5.70 4.60
CA ALA A 146 9.32 -4.69 3.59
C ALA A 146 7.81 -4.60 3.32
N VAL A 147 7.13 -5.76 3.26
CA VAL A 147 5.66 -5.82 3.12
C VAL A 147 5.00 -5.14 4.32
N LEU A 148 5.34 -5.52 5.56
CA LEU A 148 4.81 -4.90 6.76
C LEU A 148 5.07 -3.40 6.78
N ALA A 149 6.33 -2.98 6.60
CA ALA A 149 6.75 -1.59 6.61
C ALA A 149 6.00 -0.74 5.58
N SER A 150 5.77 -1.29 4.39
CA SER A 150 5.01 -0.59 3.35
C SER A 150 3.59 -0.23 3.78
N GLY A 151 3.02 -0.87 4.81
CA GLY A 151 1.70 -0.56 5.39
C GLY A 151 1.75 0.07 6.79
N SER A 152 2.94 0.34 7.35
CA SER A 152 3.09 0.88 8.71
C SER A 152 2.83 2.39 8.78
N ILE A 153 1.56 2.78 8.83
CA ILE A 153 1.14 4.19 8.85
C ILE A 153 1.72 4.90 10.10
N PRO A 154 2.44 6.03 9.93
CA PRO A 154 2.97 6.79 11.06
C PRO A 154 1.88 7.13 12.08
N MET A 155 2.21 7.06 13.37
CA MET A 155 1.32 7.30 14.52
C MET A 155 0.20 6.27 14.73
N VAL A 156 0.02 5.30 13.83
CA VAL A 156 -0.95 4.20 13.97
C VAL A 156 -0.23 2.88 14.26
N LEU A 157 0.84 2.61 13.51
CA LEU A 157 1.71 1.46 13.65
C LEU A 157 3.12 1.91 14.04
N ASN A 158 3.82 1.06 14.78
CA ASN A 158 5.24 1.21 15.00
C ASN A 158 5.97 1.05 13.66
N PRO A 159 7.06 1.81 13.43
CA PRO A 159 7.91 1.56 12.29
C PRO A 159 8.50 0.16 12.37
N VAL A 160 8.73 -0.46 11.22
CA VAL A 160 9.64 -1.60 11.15
C VAL A 160 11.06 -1.05 11.29
N GLU A 161 11.90 -1.69 12.11
CA GLU A 161 13.26 -1.22 12.37
C GLU A 161 14.29 -2.03 11.61
N ASN A 162 15.33 -1.35 11.12
CA ASN A 162 16.55 -1.96 10.59
C ASN A 162 16.29 -3.10 9.59
N ILE A 163 15.42 -2.85 8.59
CA ILE A 163 15.10 -3.84 7.56
C ILE A 163 16.38 -4.37 6.91
N ALA A 164 16.50 -5.69 6.80
CA ALA A 164 17.69 -6.33 6.25
C ALA A 164 17.99 -5.84 4.82
N GLY A 165 19.25 -5.44 4.58
CA GLY A 165 19.70 -4.84 3.31
C GLY A 165 19.38 -3.36 3.12
N ALA A 166 18.45 -2.77 3.87
CA ALA A 166 18.07 -1.35 3.73
C ALA A 166 18.89 -0.40 4.64
N GLY A 167 19.68 -0.97 5.56
CA GLY A 167 20.49 -0.26 6.54
C GLY A 167 19.72 0.10 7.82
N PRO A 168 20.39 0.66 8.84
CA PRO A 168 19.74 1.01 10.10
C PRO A 168 18.73 2.16 9.90
N GLY A 169 17.65 2.15 10.69
CA GLY A 169 16.64 3.20 10.69
C GLY A 169 15.21 2.73 10.97
N LEU A 170 14.28 3.67 10.89
CA LEU A 170 12.84 3.46 11.06
C LEU A 170 12.15 3.51 9.70
N TYR A 171 11.31 2.52 9.41
CA TYR A 171 10.66 2.34 8.12
C TYR A 171 9.13 2.37 8.28
N TYR A 172 8.49 3.22 7.50
CA TYR A 172 7.06 3.52 7.54
C TYR A 172 6.38 3.28 6.19
N ASP A 173 5.05 3.40 6.20
CA ASP A 173 4.19 3.23 5.02
C ASP A 173 4.73 4.02 3.82
N GLY A 174 4.96 3.32 2.71
CA GLY A 174 5.43 3.93 1.46
C GLY A 174 4.48 4.96 0.88
N GLY A 175 3.22 4.97 1.30
CA GLY A 175 2.22 5.95 0.94
C GLY A 175 2.56 7.36 1.42
N VAL A 176 3.41 7.50 2.44
CA VAL A 176 3.97 8.79 2.86
C VAL A 176 4.64 9.49 1.67
N THR A 177 5.40 8.75 0.87
CA THR A 177 6.07 9.26 -0.33
C THR A 177 5.23 9.06 -1.58
N ASP A 178 4.71 7.85 -1.79
CA ASP A 178 4.06 7.39 -3.02
C ASP A 178 2.76 6.65 -2.68
N TYR A 179 1.66 7.39 -2.50
CA TYR A 179 0.37 6.81 -2.10
C TYR A 179 -0.30 6.08 -3.25
N HIS A 180 -0.67 6.79 -4.30
CA HIS A 180 -0.99 6.21 -5.60
C HIS A 180 0.17 6.53 -6.54
N PHE A 181 0.66 5.52 -7.24
CA PHE A 181 1.84 5.67 -8.07
C PHE A 181 1.52 6.61 -9.24
N ASP A 182 2.19 7.75 -9.23
CA ASP A 182 2.18 8.77 -10.28
C ASP A 182 3.58 8.83 -10.89
N LEU A 183 3.92 7.78 -11.63
CA LEU A 183 5.26 7.51 -12.17
C LEU A 183 5.15 7.08 -13.63
N PRO A 184 6.16 7.35 -14.47
CA PRO A 184 6.23 6.80 -15.82
C PRO A 184 6.42 5.27 -15.72
N PHE A 185 5.32 4.51 -15.79
CA PHE A 185 5.30 3.07 -15.48
C PHE A 185 6.08 2.23 -16.51
N SER A 186 5.77 2.39 -17.79
CA SER A 186 6.41 1.67 -18.89
C SER A 186 6.28 2.53 -20.15
N ASN A 187 7.25 2.44 -21.05
CA ASN A 187 7.14 3.00 -22.40
C ASN A 187 6.60 1.96 -23.42
N GLU A 188 6.42 0.72 -22.97
CA GLU A 188 5.98 -0.40 -23.79
C GLU A 188 4.70 -1.00 -23.22
N GLY A 189 3.72 -1.25 -24.10
CA GLY A 189 2.46 -1.88 -23.74
C GLY A 189 1.56 -1.05 -22.82
N LEU A 190 0.54 -1.73 -22.29
CA LEU A 190 -0.43 -1.18 -21.35
C LEU A 190 -0.09 -1.55 -19.92
N VAL A 191 -0.37 -0.64 -19.00
CA VAL A 191 -0.19 -0.83 -17.55
C VAL A 191 -1.55 -0.98 -16.92
N LEU A 192 -1.86 -2.18 -16.44
CA LEU A 192 -3.08 -2.43 -15.69
C LEU A 192 -2.91 -1.91 -14.25
N TYR A 193 -3.76 -0.98 -13.83
CA TYR A 193 -3.79 -0.43 -12.48
C TYR A 193 -5.14 -0.75 -11.81
N PRO A 194 -5.27 -1.88 -11.11
CA PRO A 194 -6.47 -2.18 -10.33
C PRO A 194 -6.57 -1.26 -9.11
N HIS A 195 -7.60 -0.43 -9.07
CA HIS A 195 -7.81 0.60 -8.06
C HIS A 195 -9.27 0.68 -7.58
N PHE A 196 -9.52 1.45 -6.53
CA PHE A 196 -10.85 1.59 -5.92
C PHE A 196 -11.50 2.95 -6.22
N TYR A 197 -10.77 3.86 -6.85
CA TYR A 197 -11.25 5.17 -7.30
C TYR A 197 -10.86 5.42 -8.77
N PRO A 198 -11.59 6.29 -9.48
CA PRO A 198 -11.24 6.71 -10.84
C PRO A 198 -10.19 7.83 -10.87
N TYR A 199 -9.43 8.02 -9.80
CA TYR A 199 -8.41 9.08 -9.69
C TYR A 199 -7.23 8.63 -8.84
N LEU A 200 -6.09 9.28 -9.04
CA LEU A 200 -4.84 9.00 -8.32
C LEU A 200 -4.41 10.20 -7.47
N THR A 201 -3.98 9.93 -6.24
CA THR A 201 -3.46 10.91 -5.29
C THR A 201 -1.97 10.60 -5.03
N PRO A 202 -1.03 11.43 -5.48
CA PRO A 202 0.40 11.07 -5.51
C PRO A 202 1.01 10.71 -4.16
N GLY A 203 0.64 11.39 -3.07
CA GLY A 203 1.19 11.17 -1.73
C GLY A 203 0.14 11.23 -0.62
N TRP A 204 0.47 10.70 0.55
CA TRP A 204 -0.45 10.68 1.69
C TRP A 204 -0.84 12.07 2.17
N PHE A 205 0.12 13.00 2.21
CA PHE A 205 -0.12 14.41 2.55
C PHE A 205 -1.00 15.15 1.53
N ASP A 206 -1.26 14.53 0.37
CA ASP A 206 -1.93 15.16 -0.76
C ASP A 206 -3.44 14.91 -0.74
N LYS A 207 -3.90 13.97 0.09
CA LYS A 207 -5.32 13.59 0.23
C LYS A 207 -6.23 14.77 0.54
N ALA A 208 -5.73 15.75 1.29
CA ALA A 208 -6.49 16.96 1.64
C ALA A 208 -6.40 18.07 0.58
N LEU A 209 -5.49 17.95 -0.39
CA LEU A 209 -5.13 18.98 -1.36
C LEU A 209 -5.81 18.66 -2.70
N LYS A 210 -7.07 19.07 -2.87
CA LYS A 210 -7.90 18.73 -4.05
C LYS A 210 -7.31 19.14 -5.41
N TRP A 211 -6.41 20.13 -5.43
CA TRP A 211 -5.72 20.58 -6.64
C TRP A 211 -4.54 19.68 -7.02
N ARG A 212 -4.07 18.81 -6.12
CA ARG A 212 -2.94 17.94 -6.38
C ARG A 212 -3.43 16.64 -7.00
N LYS A 213 -3.17 16.50 -8.30
CA LYS A 213 -3.55 15.36 -9.13
C LYS A 213 -2.30 14.67 -9.66
N ALA A 214 -2.44 13.42 -10.09
CA ALA A 214 -1.39 12.75 -10.84
C ALA A 214 -1.09 13.48 -12.16
N ASN A 215 0.14 13.36 -12.65
CA ASN A 215 0.55 13.96 -13.91
C ASN A 215 -0.03 13.16 -15.08
N PRO A 216 -0.90 13.75 -15.94
CA PRO A 216 -1.52 13.02 -17.05
C PRO A 216 -0.50 12.39 -18.00
N ALA A 217 0.69 13.00 -18.16
CA ALA A 217 1.75 12.45 -19.01
C ALA A 217 2.26 11.07 -18.53
N HIS A 218 2.21 10.81 -17.22
CA HIS A 218 2.59 9.51 -16.66
C HIS A 218 1.54 8.42 -16.89
N LEU A 219 0.30 8.81 -17.22
CA LEU A 219 -0.84 7.90 -17.32
C LEU A 219 -1.21 7.54 -18.76
N HIS A 220 -0.41 7.95 -19.75
CA HIS A 220 -0.71 7.80 -21.18
C HIS A 220 -0.97 6.35 -21.64
N ASN A 221 -0.41 5.35 -20.94
CA ASN A 221 -0.61 3.92 -21.22
C ASN A 221 -1.21 3.15 -20.03
N VAL A 222 -1.85 3.85 -19.08
CA VAL A 222 -2.44 3.24 -17.90
C VAL A 222 -3.92 2.91 -18.15
N VAL A 223 -4.30 1.66 -17.86
CA VAL A 223 -5.69 1.24 -17.76
C VAL A 223 -6.05 1.14 -16.27
N LEU A 224 -6.72 2.16 -15.75
CA LEU A 224 -7.20 2.19 -14.38
C LEU A 224 -8.51 1.41 -14.28
N LEU A 225 -8.48 0.29 -13.57
CA LEU A 225 -9.67 -0.55 -13.35
C LEU A 225 -10.27 -0.23 -11.98
N CYS A 226 -11.47 0.32 -11.93
CA CYS A 226 -12.17 0.65 -10.67
C CYS A 226 -13.67 0.37 -10.74
N PRO A 227 -14.35 0.17 -9.59
CA PRO A 227 -15.80 0.02 -9.56
C PRO A 227 -16.51 1.31 -9.99
N SER A 228 -17.71 1.18 -10.57
CA SER A 228 -18.54 2.33 -10.93
C SER A 228 -19.07 3.07 -9.69
N PRO A 229 -19.33 4.38 -9.78
CA PRO A 229 -19.93 5.13 -8.67
C PRO A 229 -21.27 4.57 -8.20
N SER A 230 -22.11 4.09 -9.13
CA SER A 230 -23.42 3.51 -8.81
C SER A 230 -23.28 2.20 -8.02
N TRP A 231 -22.29 1.36 -8.36
CA TRP A 231 -22.01 0.15 -7.60
C TRP A 231 -21.54 0.49 -6.18
N VAL A 232 -20.61 1.44 -6.04
CA VAL A 232 -20.12 1.89 -4.72
C VAL A 232 -21.26 2.45 -3.86
N GLN A 233 -22.15 3.27 -4.44
CA GLN A 233 -23.30 3.84 -3.74
C GLN A 233 -24.31 2.77 -3.28
N SER A 234 -24.36 1.63 -3.99
CA SER A 234 -25.23 0.51 -3.63
C SER A 234 -24.71 -0.33 -2.45
N LEU A 235 -23.44 -0.18 -2.05
CA LEU A 235 -22.86 -0.90 -0.92
C LEU A 235 -23.47 -0.45 0.42
N PRO A 236 -23.39 -1.26 1.49
CA PRO A 236 -23.71 -0.77 2.83
C PRO A 236 -22.89 0.48 3.16
N TYR A 237 -23.54 1.47 3.77
CA TYR A 237 -22.98 2.81 4.02
C TYR A 237 -22.57 3.60 2.76
N GLY A 238 -22.91 3.13 1.55
CA GLY A 238 -22.65 3.80 0.27
C GLY A 238 -21.16 4.01 -0.03
N LYS A 239 -20.28 3.16 0.52
CA LYS A 239 -18.82 3.31 0.39
C LYS A 239 -18.10 1.98 0.41
N ILE A 240 -16.86 2.00 -0.08
CA ILE A 240 -15.91 0.90 0.11
C ILE A 240 -15.40 0.94 1.57
N PRO A 241 -15.22 -0.22 2.23
CA PRO A 241 -14.63 -0.34 3.56
C PRO A 241 -13.34 0.47 3.73
N ASP A 242 -13.24 1.18 4.86
CA ASP A 242 -12.05 1.97 5.19
C ASP A 242 -11.79 2.02 6.71
N ARG A 243 -10.63 2.56 7.10
CA ARG A 243 -10.19 2.59 8.50
C ARG A 243 -11.13 3.30 9.48
N ASN A 244 -12.02 4.18 9.01
CA ASN A 244 -13.00 4.83 9.89
C ASN A 244 -14.03 3.81 10.42
N ASP A 245 -14.16 2.66 9.78
CA ASP A 245 -15.11 1.62 10.18
C ASP A 245 -14.71 0.94 11.50
N PHE A 246 -13.45 1.09 11.95
CA PHE A 246 -13.01 0.66 13.29
C PHE A 246 -13.70 1.42 14.45
N LYS A 247 -14.53 2.43 14.15
CA LYS A 247 -15.42 3.07 15.13
C LYS A 247 -16.70 2.27 15.38
N LEU A 248 -17.05 1.34 14.49
CA LEU A 248 -18.19 0.44 14.65
C LEU A 248 -17.83 -0.70 15.63
N PRO A 249 -18.82 -1.33 16.28
CA PRO A 249 -18.60 -2.58 16.98
C PRO A 249 -18.02 -3.65 16.05
N ASP A 250 -17.07 -4.45 16.55
CA ASP A 250 -16.33 -5.41 15.71
C ASP A 250 -17.24 -6.36 14.93
N SER A 251 -18.25 -6.94 15.57
CA SER A 251 -19.21 -7.83 14.90
C SER A 251 -19.96 -7.13 13.75
N SER A 252 -20.34 -5.87 13.94
CA SER A 252 -21.02 -5.07 12.92
C SER A 252 -20.09 -4.72 11.76
N ARG A 253 -18.84 -4.31 12.07
CA ARG A 253 -17.81 -4.03 11.06
C ARG A 253 -17.48 -5.28 10.24
N ILE A 254 -17.25 -6.42 10.89
CA ILE A 254 -16.92 -7.69 10.24
C ILE A 254 -18.04 -8.09 9.28
N ASN A 255 -19.30 -8.10 9.74
CA ASN A 255 -20.44 -8.45 8.89
C ASN A 255 -20.58 -7.50 7.69
N TYR A 256 -20.42 -6.20 7.92
CA TYR A 256 -20.42 -5.19 6.86
C TYR A 256 -19.31 -5.46 5.83
N TRP A 257 -18.06 -5.66 6.27
CA TRP A 257 -16.95 -5.92 5.37
C TRP A 257 -17.13 -7.23 4.60
N GLN A 258 -17.62 -8.30 5.24
CA GLN A 258 -17.96 -9.57 4.57
C GLN A 258 -19.00 -9.37 3.48
N THR A 259 -20.03 -8.55 3.73
CA THR A 259 -21.04 -8.22 2.71
C THR A 259 -20.39 -7.55 1.50
N VAL A 260 -19.49 -6.58 1.71
CA VAL A 260 -18.81 -5.91 0.59
C VAL A 260 -17.87 -6.85 -0.15
N ILE A 261 -17.15 -7.73 0.56
CA ILE A 261 -16.27 -8.73 -0.03
C ILE A 261 -17.07 -9.67 -0.92
N GLN A 262 -18.18 -10.23 -0.43
CA GLN A 262 -19.06 -11.09 -1.22
C GLN A 262 -19.57 -10.37 -2.47
N ARG A 263 -20.04 -9.13 -2.32
CA ARG A 263 -20.54 -8.34 -3.45
C ARG A 263 -19.45 -7.96 -4.46
N SER A 264 -18.17 -8.00 -4.09
CA SER A 264 -17.09 -7.75 -5.04
C SER A 264 -16.99 -8.81 -6.15
N GLU A 265 -17.58 -9.99 -5.96
CA GLU A 265 -17.75 -11.00 -7.02
C GLU A 265 -18.60 -10.46 -8.18
N GLU A 266 -19.58 -9.58 -7.91
CA GLU A 266 -20.37 -8.90 -8.94
C GLU A 266 -19.47 -8.12 -9.93
N LEU A 267 -18.35 -7.55 -9.46
CA LEU A 267 -17.39 -6.83 -10.30
C LEU A 267 -16.56 -7.78 -11.16
N ALA A 268 -16.17 -8.93 -10.60
CA ALA A 268 -15.44 -9.96 -11.35
C ALA A 268 -16.32 -10.54 -12.46
N ASP A 269 -17.58 -10.85 -12.15
CA ASP A 269 -18.57 -11.33 -13.12
C ASP A 269 -18.85 -10.28 -14.20
N ALA A 270 -18.99 -9.01 -13.82
CA ALA A 270 -19.18 -7.93 -14.76
C ALA A 270 -17.99 -7.82 -15.73
N MET A 271 -16.76 -7.86 -15.21
CA MET A 271 -15.55 -7.83 -16.05
C MET A 271 -15.50 -9.04 -17.00
N HIS A 272 -15.78 -10.25 -16.50
CA HIS A 272 -15.78 -11.47 -17.29
C HIS A 272 -16.84 -11.44 -18.42
N GLN A 273 -18.00 -10.85 -18.15
CA GLN A 273 -19.10 -10.72 -19.11
C GLN A 273 -18.98 -9.50 -20.03
N GLY A 274 -17.90 -8.72 -19.94
CA GLY A 274 -17.70 -7.51 -20.75
C GLY A 274 -18.62 -6.34 -20.35
N LYS A 275 -19.17 -6.35 -19.13
CA LYS A 275 -20.06 -5.31 -18.58
C LYS A 275 -19.25 -4.21 -17.89
N PHE A 276 -18.49 -3.47 -18.67
CA PHE A 276 -17.72 -2.31 -18.21
C PHE A 276 -17.86 -1.15 -19.20
N THR A 277 -17.60 0.06 -18.72
CA THR A 277 -17.46 1.27 -19.55
C THR A 277 -15.98 1.61 -19.70
N LEU A 278 -15.62 2.18 -20.85
CA LEU A 278 -14.30 2.74 -21.06
C LEU A 278 -14.41 4.26 -21.07
N GLU A 279 -13.61 4.91 -20.24
CA GLU A 279 -13.58 6.36 -20.05
C GLU A 279 -12.13 6.85 -20.14
N ALA A 280 -11.92 8.06 -20.65
CA ALA A 280 -10.61 8.68 -20.65
C ALA A 280 -10.22 9.09 -19.22
N LEU A 281 -8.97 8.82 -18.84
CA LEU A 281 -8.39 9.20 -17.55
C LEU A 281 -8.09 10.70 -17.44
#